data_AF-A0A8J6HXY6-F1
#
_entry.id   AF-A0A8J6HXY6-F1
#
_cell.length_a   1.000
_cell.length_b   1.000
_cell.length_c   1.000
_cell.angle_alpha   90.00
_cell.angle_beta   90.00
_cell.angle_gamma   90.00
#
_symmetry.space_group_name_H-M   'P 1'
#
loop_
_entity.id
_entity.type
_entity.pdbx_description
1 polymer ?
#
loop_
_entity_poly.entity_id
_entity_poly.type
_entity_poly.pdbx_seq_one_letter_code
_entity_poly.pdbx_strand_id
1 'polypeptide(L)' 'MITPSLEELLARVDNRYTLVVTAAKRARQLINESGPNKDGTIGAVSTALEEILQGKIVPVQKPYSSV' A
#
# COMPACT_ATOMS: atom_id res chain seq x y z
N MET A 1 3.19 -3.36 20.49
CA MET A 1 2.21 -2.70 19.61
C MET A 1 2.56 -3.03 18.18
N ILE A 2 1.62 -3.57 17.40
CA ILE A 2 1.81 -3.80 15.95
C ILE A 2 1.35 -2.52 15.27
N THR A 3 2.29 -1.69 14.86
CA THR A 3 2.04 -0.47 14.10
C THR A 3 2.36 -0.73 12.64
N PRO A 4 1.50 -0.31 11.70
CA PRO A 4 0.29 0.53 11.85
C PRO A 4 -0.98 -0.22 12.32
N SER A 5 -1.92 0.48 12.97
CA SER A 5 -3.23 -0.07 13.33
C SER A 5 -4.12 -0.20 12.09
N LEU A 6 -4.87 -1.31 11.99
CA LEU A 6 -5.81 -1.54 10.89
C LEU A 6 -6.90 -0.47 10.85
N GLU A 7 -7.37 0.03 11.99
CA GLU A 7 -8.41 1.05 12.05
C GLU A 7 -7.93 2.38 11.45
N GLU A 8 -6.69 2.77 11.74
CA GLU A 8 -6.08 3.99 11.20
C GLU A 8 -5.89 3.90 9.68
N LEU A 9 -5.52 2.72 9.18
CA LEU A 9 -5.40 2.46 7.75
C LEU A 9 -6.77 2.50 7.05
N LEU A 10 -7.80 1.94 7.67
CA LEU A 10 -9.16 1.96 7.12
C LEU A 10 -9.78 3.36 7.12
N ALA A 11 -9.35 4.26 8.01
CA ALA A 11 -9.73 5.66 7.93
C ALA A 11 -9.15 6.41 6.71
N ARG A 12 -8.17 5.83 6.01
CA ARG A 12 -7.51 6.41 4.82
C ARG A 12 -7.95 5.80 3.49
N VAL A 13 -8.81 4.78 3.52
CA VAL A 13 -9.24 4.05 2.33
C VAL A 13 -10.74 3.77 2.38
N ASP A 14 -11.36 3.56 1.23
CA ASP A 14 -12.82 3.38 1.18
C ASP A 14 -13.28 2.07 1.83
N ASN A 15 -12.48 1.01 1.73
CA ASN A 15 -12.79 -0.30 2.30
C ASN A 15 -11.53 -1.19 2.43
N ARG A 16 -11.69 -2.32 3.14
CA ARG A 16 -10.61 -3.31 3.37
C ARG A 16 -9.99 -3.87 2.09
N TYR A 17 -10.78 -4.09 1.04
CA TYR A 17 -10.27 -4.61 -0.22
C TYR A 17 -9.39 -3.58 -0.93
N THR A 18 -9.81 -2.32 -0.95
CA THR A 18 -9.02 -1.19 -1.46
C THR A 18 -7.68 -1.08 -0.73
N LEU A 19 -7.66 -1.23 0.60
CA LEU A 19 -6.42 -1.24 1.39
C LEU A 19 -5.47 -2.35 0.92
N VAL A 20 -5.97 -3.59 0.85
CA VAL A 20 -5.17 -4.76 0.47
C VAL A 20 -4.60 -4.62 -0.93
N VAL A 21 -5.42 -4.23 -1.91
CA VAL A 21 -4.99 -4.07 -3.30
C VAL A 21 -3.97 -2.93 -3.43
N THR A 22 -4.19 -1.82 -2.74
CA THR A 22 -3.29 -0.66 -2.77
C THR A 22 -1.94 -0.99 -2.14
N ALA A 23 -1.94 -1.60 -0.96
CA ALA A 23 -0.71 -2.02 -0.28
C ALA A 23 0.07 -3.04 -1.13
N ALA A 24 -0.61 -4.03 -1.72
CA ALA A 24 0.04 -5.03 -2.58
C ALA A 24 0.60 -4.43 -3.88
N LYS A 25 -0.10 -3.45 -4.47
CA LYS A 25 0.40 -2.73 -5.65
C LYS A 25 1.64 -1.90 -5.30
N ARG A 26 1.61 -1.17 -4.19
CA ARG A 26 2.74 -0.35 -3.76
C ARG A 26 3.95 -1.19 -3.35
N ALA A 27 3.74 -2.29 -2.61
CA ALA A 27 4.81 -3.22 -2.27
C ALA A 27 5.53 -3.74 -3.52
N ARG A 28 4.80 -4.08 -4.60
CA ARG A 28 5.41 -4.48 -5.88
C ARG A 28 6.24 -3.37 -6.54
N GLN A 29 5.81 -2.11 -6.43
CA GLN A 29 6.60 -0.97 -6.92
C GLN A 29 7.91 -0.83 -6.14
N LEU A 30 7.83 -0.88 -4.80
CA LEU A 30 9.01 -0.82 -3.93
C LEU A 30 10.02 -1.94 -4.25
N ILE A 31 9.53 -3.16 -4.51
CA ILE A 31 10.37 -4.29 -4.92
C ILE A 31 11.05 -4.01 -6.26
N ASN A 32 10.31 -3.48 -7.24
CA ASN A 32 10.85 -3.16 -8.56
C ASN A 32 11.85 -1.99 -8.52
N GLU A 33 11.64 -1.01 -7.63
CA GLU A 33 12.53 0.13 -7.38
C GLU A 33 13.81 -0.29 -6.64
N SER A 34 13.77 -1.35 -5.82
CA SER A 34 14.88 -1.78 -4.97
C SER A 34 16.06 -2.43 -5.72
N GLY A 35 15.86 -2.82 -6.99
CA GLY A 35 16.89 -3.44 -7.83
C GLY A 35 17.35 -4.83 -7.36
N PRO A 36 18.25 -5.49 -8.12
CA PRO A 36 18.62 -6.91 -7.90
C PRO A 36 19.46 -7.18 -6.63
N ASN A 37 19.94 -6.15 -5.93
CA ASN A 37 20.97 -6.27 -4.89
C ASN A 37 20.51 -5.96 -3.46
N LYS A 38 19.21 -5.94 -3.16
CA LYS A 38 18.77 -5.55 -1.81
C LYS A 38 17.74 -6.49 -1.21
N ASP A 39 17.96 -6.75 0.08
CA ASP A 39 16.98 -7.04 1.15
C ASP A 39 15.68 -6.19 1.12
N GLY A 40 15.48 -5.29 0.14
CA GLY A 40 14.36 -4.35 0.01
C GLY A 40 13.00 -5.00 -0.29
N THR A 41 12.95 -6.32 -0.46
CA THR A 41 11.71 -7.11 -0.42
C THR A 41 11.19 -7.31 1.01
N ILE A 42 12.10 -7.39 1.99
CA ILE A 42 11.73 -7.64 3.39
C ILE A 42 11.04 -6.39 3.93
N GLY A 43 9.75 -6.53 4.28
CA GLY A 43 8.97 -5.42 4.81
C GLY A 43 8.38 -4.48 3.77
N ALA A 44 8.46 -4.77 2.45
CA ALA A 44 7.86 -3.91 1.42
C ALA A 44 6.35 -3.66 1.64
N VAL A 45 5.64 -4.65 2.20
CA VAL A 45 4.24 -4.50 2.60
C VAL A 45 4.10 -3.59 3.82
N SER A 46 4.97 -3.73 4.83
CA SER A 46 4.96 -2.84 6.00
C SER A 46 5.24 -1.39 5.59
N THR A 47 6.25 -1.15 4.74
CA THR A 47 6.54 0.17 4.20
C THR A 47 5.36 0.74 3.41
N ALA A 48 4.71 -0.09 2.58
CA ALA A 48 3.52 0.33 1.85
C ALA A 48 2.37 0.74 2.79
N LEU A 49 2.14 0.00 3.88
CA LEU A 49 1.13 0.35 4.87
C LEU A 49 1.47 1.65 5.62
N GLU A 50 2.75 1.86 5.97
CA GLU A 50 3.21 3.11 6.57
C GLU A 50 3.03 4.31 5.62
N GLU A 51 3.34 4.16 4.34
CA GLU A 51 3.13 5.21 3.34
C GLU A 51 1.65 5.55 3.15
N ILE A 52 0.75 4.55 3.22
CA ILE A 52 -0.70 4.75 3.20
C ILE A 52 -1.15 5.51 4.47
N LEU A 53 -0.64 5.12 5.64
CA LEU A 53 -0.95 5.81 6.90
C LEU A 53 -0.46 7.27 6.89
N GLN A 54 0.72 7.52 6.30
CA GLN A 54 1.27 8.86 6.11
C GLN A 54 0.53 9.68 5.03
N GLY A 55 -0.37 9.05 4.25
CA GLY A 55 -1.07 9.71 3.15
C GLY A 55 -0.20 9.97 1.91
N LYS A 56 0.98 9.34 1.82
CA LYS A 56 1.86 9.42 0.64
C LYS A 56 1.31 8.63 -0.54
N ILE A 57 0.56 7.56 -0.26
CA ILE A 57 -0.11 6.73 -1.26
C ILE A 57 -1.61 6.80 -1.02
N VAL A 58 -2.34 7.19 -2.06
CA VAL A 58 -3.80 7.24 -2.10
C VAL A 58 -4.33 6.22 -3.11
N PRO A 59 -5.33 5.40 -2.75
CA PRO A 59 -5.97 4.49 -3.69
C PRO A 59 -6.65 5.29 -4.81
N VAL A 60 -6.11 5.21 -6.03
CA VAL A 60 -6.79 5.75 -7.20
C VAL A 60 -7.75 4.68 -7.70
N GLN A 61 -9.01 4.74 -7.27
CA GLN A 61 -10.07 3.98 -7.94
C GLN A 61 -10.24 4.58 -9.34
N LYS A 62 -9.69 3.93 -10.37
CA LYS A 62 -10.08 4.27 -11.74
C LYS A 62 -11.58 3.97 -11.85
N PRO A 63 -12.43 4.97 -12.15
CA PRO A 63 -13.83 4.67 -12.43
C PRO A 63 -13.86 3.66 -13.57
N TYR A 64 -14.62 2.58 -13.41
CA TYR A 64 -14.85 1.62 -14.47
C TYR A 64 -15.53 2.40 -15.60
N SER A 65 -14.76 2.78 -16.63
CA SER A 65 -15.28 3.43 -17.81
C SER A 65 -16.26 2.44 -18.42
N SER A 66 -17.55 2.71 -18.25
CA SER A 66 -18.59 1.96 -18.94
C SER A 66 -18.37 2.21 -20.43
N VAL A 67 -17.95 1.16 -21.13
CA VAL A 67 -17.98 1.05 -22.59
C VAL A 67 -19.41 1.12 -23.09
#